data_AF-A0A4Q2YWD6-F1
#
_entry.id   AF-A0A4Q2YWD6-F1
#
_cell.length_a   1.000
_cell.length_b   1.000
_cell.length_c   1.000
_cell.angle_alpha   90.00
_cell.angle_beta   90.00
_cell.angle_gamma   90.00
#
_symmetry.space_group_name_H-M   'P 1'
#
loop_
_entity.id
_entity.type
_entity.pdbx_description
1 polymer ?
#
loop_
_entity_poly.entity_id
_entity_poly.type
_entity_poly.pdbx_seq_one_letter_code
_entity_poly.pdbx_strand_id
1 'polypeptide(L)'
;MERTSANGTPSSLIGLKFPQAGSSELVLSNNPDVTFTEVEIYVDDVVQTFESLRENADIQWIRPPFATESGHVAVMEAPDGNVFVLVGK
;
A
#
# COMPACT_ATOMS: atom_id res chain seq x y z
N MET A 1 4.23 2.47 -18.54
CA MET A 1 3.36 3.64 -18.28
C MET A 1 4.25 4.78 -17.85
N GLU A 2 3.98 6.02 -18.24
CA GLU A 2 4.72 7.19 -17.75
C GLU A 2 3.92 7.86 -16.63
N ARG A 3 4.57 8.11 -15.49
CA ARG A 3 4.01 8.93 -14.41
C ARG A 3 4.87 10.17 -14.25
N THR A 4 4.24 11.33 -14.13
CA THR A 4 4.94 12.59 -13.85
C THR A 4 5.23 12.64 -12.35
N SER A 5 6.50 12.76 -11.98
CA SER A 5 6.91 13.01 -10.60
C SER A 5 6.43 14.39 -10.12
N ALA A 6 6.46 14.63 -8.80
CA ALA A 6 6.13 15.94 -8.22
C ALA A 6 6.99 17.09 -8.78
N ASN A 7 8.20 16.76 -9.27
CA ASN A 7 9.16 17.69 -9.83
C ASN A 7 8.99 17.88 -11.36
N GLY A 8 7.93 17.33 -11.96
CA GLY A 8 7.65 17.43 -13.39
C GLY A 8 8.50 16.52 -14.28
N THR A 9 9.41 15.72 -13.71
CA THR A 9 10.25 14.80 -14.48
C THR A 9 9.48 13.51 -14.77
N PRO A 10 9.40 13.06 -16.05
CA PRO A 10 8.76 11.79 -16.38
C PRO A 10 9.50 10.62 -15.75
N SER A 11 8.77 9.69 -15.13
CA SER A 11 9.30 8.42 -14.64
C SER A 11 8.69 7.26 -15.40
N SER A 12 9.53 6.28 -15.74
CA SER A 12 9.11 5.02 -16.35
C SER A 12 8.64 4.05 -15.27
N LEU A 13 7.52 3.38 -15.56
CA LEU A 13 6.91 2.41 -14.66
C LEU A 13 6.67 1.08 -15.38
N ILE A 14 7.14 -0.01 -14.76
CA ILE A 14 6.97 -1.40 -15.20
C ILE A 14 6.19 -2.16 -14.13
N GLY A 15 5.04 -2.71 -14.50
CA GLY A 15 4.26 -3.62 -13.66
C GLY A 15 4.52 -5.08 -14.04
N LEU A 16 4.81 -5.92 -13.06
CA LEU A 16 5.00 -7.35 -13.19
C LEU A 16 3.91 -8.03 -12.36
N LYS A 17 2.95 -8.65 -13.04
CA LYS A 17 1.77 -9.26 -12.40
C LYS A 17 1.67 -10.74 -12.73
N PHE A 18 1.30 -11.53 -11.73
CA PHE A 18 0.96 -12.93 -11.93
C PHE A 18 -0.36 -13.06 -12.71
N PRO A 19 -0.48 -14.00 -13.66
CA PRO A 19 -1.67 -14.12 -14.52
C PRO A 19 -2.93 -14.53 -13.75
N GLN A 20 -2.79 -15.04 -12.53
CA GLN A 20 -3.93 -15.43 -11.68
C GLN A 20 -4.70 -14.20 -11.20
N ALA A 21 -6.03 -14.30 -11.21
CA ALA A 21 -6.90 -13.27 -10.63
C ALA A 21 -6.63 -13.10 -9.13
N GLY A 22 -6.63 -11.86 -8.65
CA GLY A 22 -6.38 -11.53 -7.24
C GLY A 22 -4.96 -11.82 -6.76
N SER A 23 -4.00 -12.03 -7.68
CA SER A 23 -2.61 -12.28 -7.32
C SER A 23 -1.81 -10.97 -7.20
N SER A 24 -0.59 -11.09 -6.70
CA SER A 24 0.32 -9.97 -6.44
C SER A 24 0.83 -9.30 -7.72
N GLU A 25 1.15 -8.02 -7.58
CA GLU A 25 1.81 -7.22 -8.60
C GLU A 25 3.05 -6.54 -7.98
N LEU A 26 4.16 -6.53 -8.73
CA LEU A 26 5.35 -5.75 -8.41
C LEU A 26 5.45 -4.60 -9.40
N VAL A 27 5.48 -3.38 -8.88
CA VAL A 27 5.64 -2.18 -9.69
C VAL A 27 7.04 -1.60 -9.48
N LEU A 28 7.81 -1.47 -10.55
CA LEU A 28 9.13 -0.87 -10.56
C LEU A 28 9.05 0.53 -11.18
N SER A 29 9.65 1.51 -10.50
CA SER A 29 9.75 2.89 -10.97
C SER A 29 11.22 3.33 -10.97
N ASN A 30 11.62 4.11 -11.97
CA ASN A 30 12.94 4.76 -11.98
C ASN A 30 12.93 6.15 -11.29
N ASN A 31 11.86 6.49 -10.57
CA ASN A 31 11.78 7.74 -9.82
C ASN A 31 12.82 7.75 -8.68
N PRO A 32 13.82 8.64 -8.69
CA PRO A 32 14.87 8.69 -7.67
C PRO A 32 14.36 9.08 -6.27
N ASP A 33 13.16 9.69 -6.19
CA ASP A 33 12.56 10.09 -4.93
C ASP A 33 11.96 8.90 -4.16
N VAL A 34 11.74 7.76 -4.84
CA VAL A 34 11.24 6.53 -4.23
C VAL A 34 12.43 5.70 -3.75
N THR A 35 12.76 5.85 -2.46
CA THR A 35 13.93 5.23 -1.83
C THR A 35 13.60 4.01 -0.96
N PHE A 36 12.32 3.64 -0.88
CA PHE A 36 11.84 2.50 -0.11
C PHE A 36 10.74 1.76 -0.89
N THR A 37 10.51 0.51 -0.53
CA THR A 37 9.43 -0.31 -1.11
C THR A 37 8.15 -0.10 -0.32
N GLU A 38 7.10 0.32 -1.01
CA GLU A 38 5.73 0.35 -0.47
C GLU A 38 5.09 -1.02 -0.71
N VAL A 39 4.57 -1.65 0.35
CA VAL A 39 3.81 -2.90 0.24
C VAL A 39 2.35 -2.61 0.54
N GLU A 40 1.52 -2.74 -0.49
CA GLU A 40 0.07 -2.67 -0.37
C GLU A 40 -0.52 -4.08 -0.17
N ILE A 41 -1.38 -4.23 0.82
CA ILE A 41 -2.14 -5.44 1.09
C ILE A 41 -3.61 -5.15 0.80
N TYR A 42 -4.16 -5.86 -0.17
CA TYR A 42 -5.58 -5.82 -0.43
C TYR A 42 -6.35 -6.62 0.64
N VAL A 43 -7.34 -5.98 1.25
CA VAL A 43 -8.27 -6.59 2.21
C VAL A 43 -9.70 -6.30 1.78
N ASP A 44 -10.65 -7.16 2.16
CA ASP A 44 -12.04 -6.99 1.73
C ASP A 44 -12.68 -5.70 2.29
N ASP A 45 -12.39 -5.37 3.55
CA ASP A 45 -12.88 -4.17 4.24
C ASP A 45 -11.80 -3.69 5.22
N VAL A 46 -11.30 -2.47 5.01
CA VAL A 46 -10.17 -1.95 5.80
C VAL A 46 -10.62 -1.59 7.22
N VAL A 47 -11.83 -1.05 7.36
CA VAL A 47 -12.38 -0.65 8.67
C VAL A 47 -12.59 -1.89 9.53
N GLN A 48 -13.19 -2.94 8.96
CA GLN A 48 -13.37 -4.20 9.66
C GLN A 48 -12.03 -4.85 10.05
N THR A 49 -11.05 -4.81 9.15
CA THR A 49 -9.70 -5.33 9.41
C THR A 49 -9.01 -4.57 10.54
N PHE A 50 -9.13 -3.24 10.56
CA PHE A 50 -8.62 -2.42 11.65
C PHE A 50 -9.30 -2.77 12.98
N GLU A 51 -10.63 -2.84 13.02
CA GLU A 51 -11.35 -3.14 14.25
C GLU A 51 -10.99 -4.51 14.84
N SER A 52 -10.70 -5.50 14.00
CA SER A 52 -10.29 -6.84 14.46
C SER A 52 -8.84 -6.91 14.95
N LEU A 53 -7.98 -5.97 14.54
CA LEU A 53 -6.55 -5.98 14.82
C LEU A 53 -6.08 -4.84 15.73
N ARG A 54 -6.91 -3.82 16.00
CA ARG A 54 -6.50 -2.60 16.73
C ARG A 54 -6.07 -2.83 18.18
N GLU A 55 -6.49 -3.94 18.78
CA GLU A 55 -6.09 -4.33 20.14
C GLU A 55 -4.81 -5.18 20.18
N ASN A 56 -4.28 -5.57 19.01
CA ASN A 56 -3.00 -6.27 18.93
C ASN A 56 -1.85 -5.28 19.20
N ALA A 57 -1.22 -5.41 20.37
CA ALA A 57 -0.13 -4.52 20.81
C ALA A 57 1.15 -4.64 19.96
N ASP A 58 1.30 -5.72 19.19
CA ASP A 58 2.45 -5.91 18.31
C ASP A 58 2.29 -5.13 16.97
N ILE A 59 1.10 -4.57 16.70
CA ILE A 59 0.84 -3.76 15.51
C ILE A 59 0.82 -2.28 15.88
N GLN A 60 1.66 -1.48 15.25
CA GLN A 60 1.62 -0.03 15.39
C GLN A 60 0.82 0.59 14.24
N TRP A 61 -0.33 1.17 14.55
CA TRP A 61 -1.12 1.93 13.59
C TRP A 61 -0.53 3.31 13.36
N ILE A 62 0.21 3.47 12.26
CA ILE A 62 0.73 4.77 11.81
C ILE A 62 -0.42 5.68 11.42
N ARG A 63 -1.41 5.13 10.71
CA ARG A 63 -2.63 5.84 10.32
C ARG A 63 -3.84 4.91 10.36
N PRO A 64 -4.83 5.18 11.24
CA PRO A 64 -6.11 4.48 11.22
C PRO A 64 -6.84 4.63 9.87
N PRO A 65 -7.86 3.81 9.60
CA PRO A 65 -8.61 3.85 8.36
C PRO A 65 -9.15 5.24 8.01
N PHE A 66 -8.97 5.65 6.76
CA PHE A 66 -9.56 6.86 6.18
C PHE A 66 -10.08 6.59 4.77
N ALA A 67 -11.13 7.32 4.39
CA ALA A 67 -11.77 7.17 3.09
C ALA A 67 -10.95 7.81 1.95
N THR A 68 -11.04 7.20 0.78
CA THR A 68 -10.47 7.63 -0.50
C THR A 68 -11.52 7.46 -1.61
N GLU A 69 -11.23 7.92 -2.83
CA GLU A 69 -12.14 7.75 -3.97
C GLU A 69 -12.39 6.28 -4.33
N SER A 70 -11.47 5.39 -3.98
CA SER A 70 -11.48 3.96 -4.34
C SER A 70 -11.85 3.01 -3.19
N GLY A 71 -12.19 3.52 -2.01
CA GLY A 71 -12.45 2.72 -0.81
C GLY A 71 -11.78 3.31 0.42
N HIS A 72 -11.28 2.47 1.33
CA HIS A 72 -10.55 2.90 2.52
C HIS A 72 -9.06 2.52 2.43
N VAL A 73 -8.25 3.27 3.17
CA VAL A 73 -6.82 3.04 3.32
C VAL A 73 -6.45 3.13 4.81
N ALA A 74 -5.59 2.23 5.27
CA ALA A 74 -4.95 2.32 6.58
C ALA A 74 -3.44 2.03 6.45
N VAL A 75 -2.64 2.51 7.40
CA VAL A 75 -1.19 2.29 7.40
C VAL A 75 -0.76 1.73 8.75
N MET A 76 -0.05 0.62 8.71
CA MET A 76 0.45 -0.06 9.90
C MET A 76 1.92 -0.42 9.76
N GLU A 77 2.63 -0.47 10.89
CA GLU A 77 3.93 -1.10 11.02
C GLU A 77 3.76 -2.43 11.75
N ALA A 78 4.28 -3.49 11.15
CA ALA A 78 4.27 -4.84 11.69
C ALA A 78 5.43 -5.05 12.69
N PRO A 79 5.44 -6.15 13.48
CA PRO A 79 6.43 -6.35 14.54
C PRO A 79 7.87 -6.51 14.03
N ASP A 80 8.04 -6.78 12.74
CA ASP A 80 9.32 -6.90 12.04
C ASP A 80 9.84 -5.55 11.50
N GLY A 81 9.11 -4.46 11.75
CA GLY A 81 9.43 -3.10 11.29
C GLY A 81 9.00 -2.81 9.85
N ASN A 82 8.32 -3.74 9.17
CA ASN A 82 7.80 -3.49 7.84
C ASN A 82 6.53 -2.62 7.89
N VAL A 83 6.47 -1.62 7.02
CA VAL A 83 5.29 -0.77 6.86
C VAL A 83 4.40 -1.32 5.75
N PHE A 84 3.13 -1.53 6.06
CA PHE A 84 2.11 -2.00 5.14
C PHE A 84 0.99 -0.98 4.99
N VAL A 85 0.52 -0.85 3.75
CA VAL A 85 -0.67 -0.07 3.43
C VAL A 85 -1.81 -1.05 3.18
N LEU A 86 -2.85 -1.00 4.00
CA LEU A 86 -4.07 -1.77 3.77
C LEU A 86 -4.96 -0.99 2.82
N VAL A 87 -5.41 -1.63 1.74
CA VAL A 87 -6.34 -1.06 0.75
C VAL A 87 -7.53 -1.98 0.57
N GLY A 88 -8.73 -1.44 0.44
CA GLY A 88 -9.94 -2.26 0.39
C GLY A 88 -11.20 -1.42 0.40
N LYS A 89 -12.35 -2.08 0.54
CA LYS A 89 -13.62 -1.39 0.73
C LYS A 89 -13.61 -0.50 1.96
#